data_AF-A0A182TM74-F1
#
_entry.id   AF-A0A182TM74-F1
#
_cell.length_a   1.000
_cell.length_b   1.000
_cell.length_c   1.000
_cell.angle_alpha   90.00
_cell.angle_beta   90.00
_cell.angle_gamma   90.00
#
_symmetry.space_group_name_H-M   'P 1'
#
loop_
_entity.id
_entity.type
_entity.pdbx_description
1 polymer ?
#
loop_
_entity_poly.entity_id
_entity_poly.type
_entity_poly.pdbx_seq_one_letter_code
_entity_poly.pdbx_strand_id
1 'polypeptide(L)'
;MSTLTEKRRVSSILKPSQSVPDGSGTPTRNKVRFAELSIELALRDVLDNNRLTGYDELLDKLKDEDPQDMKFVEIFTEAKQAVPLMKPYFGKLVEFLLSSRWLNRSEEAQEAYKQFVVELSIVQKNYCTMTVAKLVKQFIPDRALQSSSSSTVGRIPSEEQQQQMGSLHDLIIRLKNVIPMIFDVVLTQLRKNFPYYKRPSGEVAGYLYNVLRMTEYASIYCDELLDIVFYHLLQLDVNMPRSVIEETEYPDEEMMFEMTDTGEGEDGENGEESDTMKHPVAETLDWFMEIIFNYIEQTVKVDGQGDRLFKIVLNQFDAHILPAHNTDHAQFIMFYICSFKLSYAEHFISSLWKNVNNLNKSPNVRQTSVGYIASMLARAKYVPLK
;
A
#
# COMPACT_ATOMS: atom_id res chain seq x y z
N MET A 1 -77.71 -2.91 -59.62
CA MET A 1 -76.91 -2.69 -60.84
C MET A 1 -76.24 -1.35 -60.70
N SER A 2 -74.95 -1.24 -60.99
CA SER A 2 -74.36 0.07 -61.28
C SER A 2 -74.40 0.99 -60.04
N THR A 3 -73.72 2.12 -59.96
CA THR A 3 -73.96 3.33 -60.75
C THR A 3 -72.88 4.35 -60.39
N LEU A 4 -72.21 4.93 -61.40
CA LEU A 4 -72.31 6.36 -61.79
C LEU A 4 -71.61 7.28 -60.77
N THR A 5 -70.82 8.31 -61.08
CA THR A 5 -70.63 9.18 -62.25
C THR A 5 -69.62 10.25 -61.80
N GLU A 6 -68.60 10.55 -62.60
CA GLU A 6 -68.39 11.86 -63.27
C GLU A 6 -67.60 12.97 -62.55
N LYS A 7 -66.54 13.37 -63.27
CA LYS A 7 -66.17 14.73 -63.72
C LYS A 7 -65.60 15.77 -62.73
N ARG A 8 -64.29 15.99 -62.92
CA ARG A 8 -63.67 17.18 -63.56
C ARG A 8 -63.77 18.54 -62.82
N ARG A 9 -62.61 19.14 -62.52
CA ARG A 9 -62.26 20.52 -62.93
C ARG A 9 -60.77 20.82 -62.75
N VAL A 10 -60.22 21.50 -63.76
CA VAL A 10 -58.84 21.97 -63.88
C VAL A 10 -58.84 23.50 -63.71
N SER A 11 -57.68 24.04 -63.33
CA SER A 11 -57.14 25.40 -63.55
C SER A 11 -57.64 26.57 -62.70
N SER A 12 -56.70 27.25 -62.03
CA SER A 12 -56.14 28.56 -62.45
C SER A 12 -55.38 29.21 -61.27
N ILE A 13 -54.05 29.34 -61.33
CA ILE A 13 -53.26 30.50 -61.77
C ILE A 13 -53.51 31.77 -60.93
N LEU A 14 -52.55 32.09 -60.06
CA LEU A 14 -52.00 33.43 -59.84
C LEU A 14 -50.68 33.31 -59.04
N LYS A 15 -49.56 33.55 -59.73
CA LYS A 15 -48.23 33.89 -59.17
C LYS A 15 -48.02 35.40 -59.45
N PRO A 16 -47.21 36.13 -58.67
CA PRO A 16 -45.81 36.33 -59.09
C PRO A 16 -44.76 36.48 -57.96
N SER A 17 -43.49 36.25 -58.36
CA SER A 17 -42.20 36.86 -57.94
C SER A 17 -41.88 37.09 -56.44
N GLN A 18 -40.93 36.35 -55.85
CA GLN A 18 -39.47 36.62 -55.76
C GLN A 18 -39.03 37.64 -54.68
N SER A 19 -38.38 37.14 -53.62
CA SER A 19 -37.04 37.56 -53.17
C SER A 19 -36.49 36.61 -52.08
N VAL A 20 -35.29 36.07 -52.32
CA VAL A 20 -34.36 35.31 -51.44
C VAL A 20 -33.22 36.33 -51.09
N PRO A 21 -32.38 36.27 -50.02
CA PRO A 21 -31.78 35.14 -49.28
C PRO A 21 -31.82 35.33 -47.73
N ASP A 22 -31.33 34.51 -46.81
CA ASP A 22 -30.25 33.54 -46.80
C ASP A 22 -30.52 32.51 -45.69
N GLY A 23 -30.35 31.23 -46.02
CA GLY A 23 -30.47 30.14 -45.06
C GLY A 23 -29.13 29.88 -44.38
N SER A 24 -29.05 30.14 -43.08
CA SER A 24 -28.11 29.47 -42.17
C SER A 24 -28.86 28.82 -41.01
N GLY A 25 -29.91 28.07 -41.34
CA GLY A 25 -30.49 27.08 -40.44
C GLY A 25 -29.53 25.90 -40.32
N THR A 26 -28.51 26.01 -39.46
CA THR A 26 -27.78 24.84 -38.99
C THR A 26 -28.81 23.84 -38.45
N PRO A 27 -28.85 22.58 -38.94
CA PRO A 27 -29.77 21.61 -38.42
C PRO A 27 -29.42 21.44 -36.94
N THR A 28 -30.40 21.69 -36.08
CA THR A 28 -30.37 21.26 -34.69
C THR A 28 -30.19 19.76 -34.69
N ARG A 29 -28.93 19.34 -34.67
CA ARG A 29 -28.51 17.96 -34.50
C ARG A 29 -29.18 17.52 -33.21
N ASN A 30 -30.20 16.67 -33.34
CA ASN A 30 -30.84 15.98 -32.24
C ASN A 30 -29.71 15.48 -31.33
N LYS A 31 -29.51 16.18 -30.21
CA LYS A 31 -28.76 15.64 -29.08
C LYS A 31 -29.62 14.50 -28.60
N VAL A 32 -29.34 13.31 -29.12
CA VAL A 32 -29.76 12.05 -28.53
C VAL A 32 -29.27 12.14 -27.09
N ARG A 33 -30.20 12.43 -26.17
CA ARG A 33 -29.97 12.28 -24.74
C ARG A 33 -29.70 10.79 -24.57
N PHE A 34 -28.41 10.43 -24.52
CA PHE A 34 -28.02 9.14 -23.98
C PHE A 34 -28.67 9.07 -22.61
N ALA A 35 -29.52 8.06 -22.40
CA ALA A 35 -30.14 7.80 -21.11
C ALA A 35 -29.05 7.85 -20.04
N GLU A 36 -29.28 8.64 -18.99
CA GLU A 36 -28.47 8.64 -17.78
C GLU A 36 -28.20 7.19 -17.40
N LEU A 37 -26.92 6.84 -17.33
CA LEU A 37 -26.47 5.46 -17.28
C LEU A 37 -26.71 4.91 -15.88
N SER A 38 -27.95 4.51 -15.62
CA SER A 38 -28.34 4.11 -14.29
C SER A 38 -27.82 2.69 -13.98
N ILE A 39 -26.76 2.59 -13.17
CA ILE A 39 -26.21 1.34 -12.64
C ILE A 39 -27.30 0.48 -12.01
N GLU A 40 -28.27 1.10 -11.32
CA GLU A 40 -29.38 0.39 -10.70
C GLU A 40 -30.32 -0.22 -11.75
N LEU A 41 -30.68 0.53 -12.79
CA LEU A 41 -31.53 0.03 -13.87
C LEU A 41 -30.84 -1.05 -14.68
N ALA A 42 -29.54 -0.91 -14.96
CA ALA A 42 -28.77 -1.93 -15.66
C ALA A 42 -28.70 -3.24 -14.86
N LEU A 43 -28.50 -3.17 -13.54
CA LEU A 43 -28.48 -4.36 -12.68
C LEU A 43 -29.86 -5.01 -12.56
N ARG A 44 -30.94 -4.22 -12.45
CA ARG A 44 -32.32 -4.73 -12.46
C ARG A 44 -32.67 -5.37 -13.81
N ASP A 45 -32.23 -4.79 -14.93
CA ASP A 45 -32.52 -5.34 -16.26
C ASP A 45 -31.80 -6.68 -16.50
N VAL A 46 -30.62 -6.89 -15.91
CA VAL A 46 -29.97 -8.21 -15.89
C VAL A 46 -30.71 -9.18 -14.96
N LEU A 47 -31.12 -8.73 -13.77
CA LEU A 47 -31.80 -9.58 -12.77
C LEU A 47 -33.19 -10.03 -13.22
N ASP A 48 -33.96 -9.15 -13.86
CA ASP A 48 -35.35 -9.39 -14.23
C ASP A 48 -35.49 -9.88 -15.68
N ASN A 49 -34.64 -9.42 -16.60
CA ASN A 49 -34.77 -9.71 -18.04
C ASN A 49 -33.59 -10.50 -18.64
N ASN A 50 -32.56 -10.85 -17.84
CA ASN A 50 -31.36 -11.58 -18.25
C ASN A 50 -30.62 -10.95 -19.45
N ARG A 51 -30.73 -9.63 -19.62
CA ARG A 51 -30.10 -8.88 -20.72
C ARG A 51 -28.74 -8.36 -20.31
N LEU A 52 -27.68 -8.98 -20.85
CA LEU A 52 -26.29 -8.63 -20.55
C LEU A 52 -25.78 -7.40 -21.31
N THR A 53 -26.47 -6.96 -22.37
CA THR A 53 -26.01 -5.86 -23.24
C THR A 53 -25.82 -4.54 -22.49
N GLY A 54 -26.75 -4.17 -21.59
CA GLY A 54 -26.62 -2.96 -20.78
C GLY A 54 -25.53 -3.06 -19.71
N TYR A 55 -25.20 -4.28 -19.27
CA TYR A 55 -24.13 -4.55 -18.31
C TYR A 55 -22.75 -4.49 -18.97
N ASP A 56 -22.60 -5.09 -20.15
CA ASP A 56 -21.34 -5.07 -20.91
C ASP A 56 -21.00 -3.64 -21.40
N GLU A 57 -22.00 -2.87 -21.86
CA GLU A 57 -21.80 -1.44 -22.19
C GLU A 57 -21.38 -0.59 -20.98
N LEU A 58 -21.89 -0.92 -19.78
CA LEU A 58 -21.52 -0.24 -18.55
C LEU A 58 -20.11 -0.61 -18.10
N LEU A 59 -19.75 -1.89 -18.23
CA LEU A 59 -18.38 -2.36 -17.98
C LEU A 59 -17.36 -1.72 -18.91
N ASP A 60 -17.68 -1.58 -20.20
CA ASP A 60 -16.75 -0.98 -21.16
C ASP A 60 -16.62 0.53 -20.95
N LYS A 61 -17.71 1.24 -20.60
CA LYS A 61 -17.65 2.66 -20.24
C LYS A 61 -16.83 2.92 -18.97
N LEU A 62 -16.93 2.06 -17.95
CA LEU A 62 -16.14 2.17 -16.73
C LEU A 62 -14.65 1.84 -16.94
N LYS A 63 -14.29 1.15 -18.03
CA LYS A 63 -12.90 0.89 -18.39
C LYS A 63 -12.28 2.01 -19.23
N ASP A 64 -13.05 2.57 -20.16
CA ASP A 64 -12.51 3.47 -21.20
C ASP A 64 -12.55 4.96 -20.82
N GLU A 65 -13.44 5.40 -19.92
CA GLU A 65 -13.47 6.80 -19.48
C GLU A 65 -12.88 6.94 -18.07
N ASP A 66 -11.92 7.86 -17.90
CA ASP A 66 -11.56 8.42 -16.59
C ASP A 66 -12.57 9.54 -16.29
N PRO A 67 -13.66 9.28 -15.54
CA PRO A 67 -14.74 10.24 -15.38
C PRO A 67 -14.25 11.49 -14.65
N GLN A 68 -14.73 12.66 -15.09
CA GLN A 68 -14.60 13.90 -14.32
C GLN A 68 -15.22 13.73 -12.93
N ASP A 69 -14.68 14.43 -11.94
CA ASP A 69 -15.05 14.32 -10.53
C ASP A 69 -16.57 14.36 -10.27
N MET A 70 -17.32 15.23 -10.94
CA MET A 70 -18.79 15.30 -10.80
C MET A 70 -19.48 14.00 -11.25
N LYS A 71 -19.10 13.45 -12.41
CA LYS A 71 -19.65 12.18 -12.90
C LYS A 71 -19.22 11.01 -12.01
N PHE A 72 -18.02 11.08 -11.44
CA PHE A 72 -17.54 10.06 -10.52
C PHE A 72 -18.38 10.03 -9.24
N VAL A 73 -18.71 11.19 -8.66
CA VAL A 73 -19.60 11.27 -7.49
C VAL A 73 -20.99 10.68 -7.81
N GLU A 74 -21.56 11.00 -8.98
CA GLU A 74 -22.84 10.44 -9.42
C GLU A 74 -22.79 8.91 -9.55
N ILE A 75 -21.77 8.38 -10.23
CA ILE A 75 -21.54 6.94 -10.42
C ILE A 75 -21.45 6.22 -9.06
N PHE A 76 -20.67 6.74 -8.11
CA PHE A 76 -20.49 6.07 -6.81
C PHE A 76 -21.68 6.24 -5.87
N THR A 77 -22.43 7.34 -5.99
CA THR A 77 -23.70 7.52 -5.28
C THR A 77 -24.74 6.51 -5.76
N GLU A 78 -24.81 6.30 -7.06
CA GLU A 78 -25.72 5.30 -7.63
C GLU A 78 -25.25 3.87 -7.34
N ALA A 79 -23.95 3.60 -7.46
CA ALA A 79 -23.37 2.31 -7.13
C ALA A 79 -23.68 1.93 -5.67
N LYS A 80 -23.64 2.90 -4.75
CA LYS A 80 -24.04 2.73 -3.35
C LYS A 80 -25.51 2.31 -3.22
N GLN A 81 -26.43 2.95 -3.94
CA GLN A 81 -27.85 2.57 -3.94
C GLN A 81 -28.07 1.17 -4.51
N ALA A 82 -27.26 0.77 -5.49
CA ALA A 82 -27.35 -0.51 -6.16
C ALA A 82 -26.62 -1.67 -5.45
N VAL A 83 -25.88 -1.43 -4.35
CA VAL A 83 -25.15 -2.46 -3.57
C VAL A 83 -25.99 -3.70 -3.23
N PRO A 84 -27.26 -3.59 -2.80
CA PRO A 84 -28.09 -4.76 -2.51
C PRO A 84 -28.31 -5.69 -3.72
N LEU A 85 -28.25 -5.14 -4.93
CA LEU A 85 -28.47 -5.86 -6.18
C LEU A 85 -27.19 -6.51 -6.73
N MET A 86 -26.02 -6.09 -6.25
CA MET A 86 -24.70 -6.61 -6.65
C MET A 86 -24.44 -8.01 -6.06
N LYS A 87 -25.20 -9.01 -6.52
CA LYS A 87 -24.99 -10.43 -6.19
C LYS A 87 -23.61 -10.94 -6.67
N PRO A 88 -23.11 -12.10 -6.17
CA PRO A 88 -21.81 -12.66 -6.52
C PRO A 88 -21.51 -12.80 -8.01
N TYR A 89 -22.54 -12.95 -8.84
CA TYR A 89 -22.40 -13.07 -10.30
C TYR A 89 -21.93 -11.76 -10.98
N PHE A 90 -22.12 -10.61 -10.33
CA PHE A 90 -21.66 -9.30 -10.81
C PHE A 90 -20.24 -8.94 -10.35
N GLY A 91 -19.45 -9.93 -9.90
CA GLY A 91 -18.12 -9.71 -9.31
C GLY A 91 -17.16 -8.90 -10.20
N LYS A 92 -17.26 -9.02 -11.54
CA LYS A 92 -16.45 -8.22 -12.48
C LYS A 92 -16.71 -6.72 -12.33
N LEU A 93 -17.99 -6.32 -12.27
CA LEU A 93 -18.37 -4.92 -12.08
C LEU A 93 -17.83 -4.37 -10.76
N VAL A 94 -18.00 -5.14 -9.68
CA VAL A 94 -17.47 -4.77 -8.36
C VAL A 94 -15.95 -4.66 -8.39
N GLU A 95 -15.26 -5.56 -9.10
CA GLU A 95 -13.81 -5.48 -9.27
C GLU A 95 -13.38 -4.22 -10.02
N PHE A 96 -14.08 -3.81 -11.08
CA PHE A 96 -13.78 -2.56 -11.80
C PHE A 96 -14.03 -1.33 -10.93
N LEU A 97 -15.16 -1.28 -10.22
CA LEU A 97 -15.47 -0.18 -9.31
C LEU A 97 -14.40 -0.05 -8.21
N LEU A 98 -13.97 -1.17 -7.61
CA LEU A 98 -12.91 -1.17 -6.59
C LEU A 98 -11.51 -0.86 -7.12
N SER A 99 -11.27 -1.05 -8.42
CA SER A 99 -9.99 -0.76 -9.07
C SER A 99 -9.89 0.68 -9.59
N SER A 100 -10.92 1.51 -9.36
CA SER A 100 -10.95 2.90 -9.80
C SER A 100 -9.90 3.76 -9.10
N ARG A 101 -9.27 4.69 -9.82
CA ARG A 101 -8.28 5.65 -9.28
C ARG A 101 -8.98 6.79 -8.51
N TRP A 102 -9.20 6.60 -7.22
CA TRP A 102 -9.94 7.57 -6.38
C TRP A 102 -9.03 8.48 -5.54
N LEU A 103 -7.78 8.10 -5.29
CA LEU A 103 -6.85 8.83 -4.41
C LEU A 103 -6.45 10.22 -4.92
N ASN A 104 -6.44 10.44 -6.24
CA ASN A 104 -6.01 11.71 -6.84
C ASN A 104 -7.17 12.68 -7.13
N ARG A 105 -8.40 12.35 -6.71
CA ARG A 105 -9.61 13.15 -7.00
C ARG A 105 -9.98 14.06 -5.83
N SER A 106 -10.94 14.96 -6.06
CA SER A 106 -11.51 15.85 -5.03
C SER A 106 -11.99 15.12 -3.78
N GLU A 107 -12.03 15.83 -2.65
CA GLU A 107 -12.49 15.28 -1.36
C GLU A 107 -13.92 14.71 -1.44
N GLU A 108 -14.80 15.34 -2.21
CA GLU A 108 -16.18 14.87 -2.43
C GLU A 108 -16.21 13.51 -3.16
N ALA A 109 -15.37 13.35 -4.19
CA ALA A 109 -15.22 12.10 -4.91
C ALA A 109 -14.62 10.98 -4.02
N GLN A 110 -13.63 11.32 -3.19
CA GLN A 110 -13.05 10.38 -2.24
C GLN A 110 -14.08 9.90 -1.21
N GLU A 111 -14.91 10.82 -0.68
CA GLU A 111 -15.94 10.49 0.30
C GLU A 111 -17.05 9.61 -0.30
N ALA A 112 -17.49 9.91 -1.52
CA ALA A 112 -18.46 9.07 -2.24
C ALA A 112 -17.93 7.63 -2.43
N TYR A 113 -16.66 7.48 -2.79
CA TYR A 113 -16.00 6.17 -2.90
C TYR A 113 -15.92 5.45 -1.56
N LYS A 114 -15.48 6.13 -0.49
CA LYS A 114 -15.39 5.55 0.86
C LYS A 114 -16.75 5.02 1.33
N GLN A 115 -17.83 5.78 1.12
CA GLN A 115 -19.19 5.37 1.49
C GLN A 115 -19.66 4.15 0.71
N PHE A 116 -19.41 4.10 -0.59
CA PHE A 116 -19.72 2.92 -1.41
C PHE A 116 -18.99 1.67 -0.90
N VAL A 117 -17.69 1.77 -0.63
CA VAL A 117 -16.88 0.63 -0.17
C VAL A 117 -17.34 0.11 1.18
N VAL A 118 -17.69 1.01 2.11
CA VAL A 118 -18.24 0.63 3.42
C VAL A 118 -19.58 -0.08 3.25
N GLU A 119 -20.51 0.47 2.47
CA GLU A 119 -21.82 -0.14 2.22
C GLU A 119 -21.70 -1.52 1.56
N LEU A 120 -20.85 -1.63 0.52
CA LEU A 120 -20.55 -2.87 -0.16
C LEU A 120 -20.04 -3.95 0.81
N SER A 121 -19.15 -3.56 1.72
CA SER A 121 -18.54 -4.48 2.69
C SER A 121 -19.52 -4.90 3.81
N ILE A 122 -20.50 -4.05 4.14
CA ILE A 122 -21.57 -4.38 5.10
C ILE A 122 -22.56 -5.38 4.48
N VAL A 123 -23.08 -5.05 3.29
CA VAL A 123 -24.19 -5.78 2.66
C VAL A 123 -23.72 -7.06 2.01
N GLN A 124 -22.59 -7.03 1.29
CA GLN A 124 -22.09 -8.16 0.50
C GLN A 124 -20.74 -8.67 1.05
N LYS A 125 -20.80 -9.42 2.15
CA LYS A 125 -19.60 -9.96 2.83
C LYS A 125 -18.64 -10.75 1.94
N ASN A 126 -19.15 -11.34 0.85
CA ASN A 126 -18.34 -12.09 -0.12
C ASN A 126 -17.28 -11.23 -0.81
N TYR A 127 -17.49 -9.91 -0.92
CA TYR A 127 -16.55 -9.00 -1.55
C TYR A 127 -15.52 -8.42 -0.58
N CYS A 128 -15.67 -8.59 0.75
CA CYS A 128 -14.74 -8.02 1.72
C CYS A 128 -13.28 -8.40 1.45
N THR A 129 -13.00 -9.67 1.13
CA THR A 129 -11.64 -10.11 0.81
C THR A 129 -11.10 -9.45 -0.46
N MET A 130 -11.94 -9.27 -1.48
CA MET A 130 -11.56 -8.60 -2.73
C MET A 130 -11.33 -7.11 -2.53
N THR A 131 -12.23 -6.45 -1.79
CA THR A 131 -12.11 -5.04 -1.37
C THR A 131 -10.79 -4.80 -0.67
N VAL A 132 -10.52 -5.55 0.41
CA VAL A 132 -9.29 -5.38 1.18
C VAL A 132 -8.05 -5.69 0.35
N ALA A 133 -8.08 -6.73 -0.49
CA ALA A 133 -6.96 -7.03 -1.39
C ALA A 133 -6.63 -5.87 -2.34
N LYS A 134 -7.65 -5.21 -2.89
CA LYS A 134 -7.46 -4.05 -3.79
C LYS A 134 -7.00 -2.82 -3.03
N LEU A 135 -7.52 -2.58 -1.82
CA LEU A 135 -7.08 -1.48 -0.95
C LEU A 135 -5.61 -1.63 -0.53
N VAL A 136 -5.20 -2.83 -0.12
CA VAL A 136 -3.80 -3.10 0.27
C VAL A 136 -2.85 -2.95 -0.93
N LYS A 137 -3.27 -3.29 -2.15
CA LYS A 137 -2.46 -3.03 -3.35
C LYS A 137 -2.24 -1.54 -3.63
N GLN A 138 -3.15 -0.67 -3.19
CA GLN A 138 -3.00 0.78 -3.28
C GLN A 138 -1.99 1.35 -2.27
N PHE A 139 -1.44 0.53 -1.36
CA PHE A 139 -0.34 0.95 -0.47
C PHE A 139 0.95 1.21 -1.24
N ILE A 140 1.07 0.67 -2.45
CA ILE A 140 2.18 0.92 -3.36
C ILE A 140 1.74 2.08 -4.28
N PRO A 141 2.28 3.30 -4.10
CA PRO A 141 1.90 4.42 -4.96
C PRO A 141 2.33 4.15 -6.41
N ASP A 142 1.41 4.33 -7.35
CA ASP A 142 1.59 4.15 -8.81
C ASP A 142 2.79 4.96 -9.36
N ARG A 143 3.26 5.98 -8.62
CA ARG A 143 4.40 6.85 -8.97
C ARG A 143 5.77 6.38 -8.45
N ALA A 144 5.87 5.32 -7.66
CA ALA A 144 7.18 4.71 -7.36
C ALA A 144 7.90 4.19 -8.63
N LEU A 145 7.14 4.06 -9.74
CA LEU A 145 7.64 3.71 -11.07
C LEU A 145 8.30 4.87 -11.84
N GLN A 146 8.24 6.12 -11.37
CA GLN A 146 8.78 7.29 -12.10
C GLN A 146 9.94 8.02 -11.43
N SER A 147 10.25 7.75 -10.16
CA SER A 147 11.43 8.33 -9.51
C SER A 147 12.71 7.52 -9.81
N SER A 148 12.99 7.34 -11.10
CA SER A 148 14.31 6.94 -11.59
C SER A 148 15.23 8.15 -11.81
N SER A 149 14.80 9.35 -11.39
CA SER A 149 15.56 10.59 -11.52
C SER A 149 16.06 11.06 -10.16
N SER A 150 17.30 10.65 -9.84
CA SER A 150 18.35 11.47 -9.23
C SER A 150 17.87 12.75 -8.54
N SER A 151 17.53 12.65 -7.26
CA SER A 151 17.80 13.69 -6.26
C SER A 151 17.41 13.15 -4.89
N THR A 152 18.11 13.62 -3.87
CA THR A 152 18.11 13.28 -2.44
C THR A 152 16.75 13.53 -1.72
N VAL A 153 15.64 13.47 -2.46
CA VAL A 153 14.25 13.78 -2.06
C VAL A 153 13.39 12.50 -2.00
N GLY A 154 14.02 11.32 -1.93
CA GLY A 154 13.34 10.02 -1.92
C GLY A 154 12.94 9.50 -0.54
N ARG A 155 13.57 9.97 0.54
CA ARG A 155 13.34 9.43 1.90
C ARG A 155 12.08 9.95 2.59
N ILE A 156 11.53 11.09 2.16
CA ILE A 156 10.32 11.69 2.76
C ILE A 156 9.17 11.59 1.76
N PRO A 157 8.05 10.92 2.10
CA PRO A 157 6.89 10.88 1.21
C PRO A 157 6.36 12.31 1.00
N SER A 158 6.10 12.67 -0.25
CA SER A 158 5.55 13.97 -0.64
C SER A 158 4.24 14.26 0.11
N GLU A 159 3.96 15.52 0.42
CA GLU A 159 2.74 15.94 1.14
C GLU A 159 1.46 15.41 0.47
N GLU A 160 1.42 15.36 -0.87
CA GLU A 160 0.33 14.74 -1.64
C GLU A 160 0.20 13.23 -1.37
N GLN A 161 1.32 12.51 -1.30
CA GLN A 161 1.34 11.08 -1.00
C GLN A 161 0.86 10.82 0.43
N GLN A 162 1.26 11.66 1.39
CA GLN A 162 0.80 11.55 2.77
C GLN A 162 -0.71 11.78 2.89
N GLN A 163 -1.25 12.76 2.17
CA GLN A 163 -2.71 13.02 2.12
C GLN A 163 -3.47 11.85 1.48
N GLN A 164 -2.99 11.33 0.35
CA GLN A 164 -3.57 10.17 -0.33
C GLN A 164 -3.60 8.93 0.57
N MET A 165 -2.45 8.61 1.17
CA MET A 165 -2.36 7.51 2.13
C MET A 165 -3.21 7.79 3.37
N GLY A 166 -3.33 9.05 3.80
CA GLY A 166 -4.27 9.50 4.82
C GLY A 166 -5.70 9.05 4.54
N SER A 167 -6.20 9.34 3.35
CA SER A 167 -7.55 8.95 2.92
C SER A 167 -7.74 7.43 2.85
N LEU A 168 -6.72 6.68 2.44
CA LEU A 168 -6.77 5.20 2.41
C LEU A 168 -6.85 4.60 3.82
N HIS A 169 -6.04 5.13 4.74
CA HIS A 169 -6.06 4.72 6.15
C HIS A 169 -7.38 5.07 6.84
N ASP A 170 -7.97 6.23 6.54
CA ASP A 170 -9.33 6.59 7.01
C ASP A 170 -10.36 5.54 6.58
N LEU A 171 -10.32 5.09 5.32
CA LEU A 171 -11.20 4.03 4.84
C LEU A 171 -11.02 2.71 5.62
N ILE A 172 -9.77 2.31 5.90
CA ILE A 172 -9.48 1.10 6.68
C ILE A 172 -10.01 1.24 8.12
N ILE A 173 -9.87 2.42 8.73
CA ILE A 173 -10.42 2.70 10.06
C ILE A 173 -11.94 2.58 10.07
N ARG A 174 -12.63 3.14 9.06
CA ARG A 174 -14.09 3.01 8.92
C ARG A 174 -14.51 1.56 8.78
N LEU A 175 -13.83 0.78 7.93
CA LEU A 175 -14.09 -0.65 7.78
C LEU A 175 -13.89 -1.41 9.08
N LYS A 176 -12.80 -1.15 9.81
CA LYS A 176 -12.52 -1.75 11.12
C LYS A 176 -13.62 -1.47 12.14
N ASN A 177 -14.14 -0.25 12.18
CA ASN A 177 -15.16 0.16 13.15
C ASN A 177 -16.54 -0.45 12.85
N VAL A 178 -16.80 -0.78 11.60
CA VAL A 178 -18.09 -1.33 11.15
C VAL A 178 -18.10 -2.86 11.15
N ILE A 179 -16.97 -3.50 10.84
CA ILE A 179 -16.89 -4.95 10.61
C ILE A 179 -15.89 -5.57 11.61
N PRO A 180 -16.35 -6.27 12.66
CA PRO A 180 -15.50 -6.74 13.75
C PRO A 180 -14.32 -7.65 13.34
N MET A 181 -14.49 -8.48 12.30
CA MET A 181 -13.47 -9.45 11.84
C MET A 181 -12.76 -9.04 10.54
N ILE A 182 -12.94 -7.80 10.07
CA ILE A 182 -12.31 -7.36 8.81
C ILE A 182 -10.78 -7.32 8.94
N PHE A 183 -10.28 -7.08 10.14
CA PHE A 183 -8.84 -6.89 10.35
C PHE A 183 -8.06 -8.20 10.17
N ASP A 184 -8.65 -9.37 10.43
CA ASP A 184 -8.02 -10.67 10.11
C ASP A 184 -7.83 -10.83 8.60
N VAL A 185 -8.79 -10.35 7.82
CA VAL A 185 -8.71 -10.31 6.36
C VAL A 185 -7.63 -9.31 5.93
N VAL A 186 -7.55 -8.14 6.58
CA VAL A 186 -6.49 -7.15 6.35
C VAL A 186 -5.11 -7.74 6.63
N LEU A 187 -4.88 -8.35 7.79
CA LEU A 187 -3.61 -9.01 8.13
C LEU A 187 -3.23 -10.08 7.11
N THR A 188 -4.20 -10.88 6.67
CA THR A 188 -3.98 -11.90 5.64
C THR A 188 -3.57 -11.27 4.30
N GLN A 189 -4.22 -10.18 3.90
CA GLN A 189 -3.88 -9.49 2.65
C GLN A 189 -2.57 -8.71 2.75
N LEU A 190 -2.22 -8.18 3.93
CA LEU A 190 -0.95 -7.51 4.17
C LEU A 190 0.23 -8.47 3.98
N ARG A 191 0.11 -9.69 4.52
CA ARG A 191 1.11 -10.76 4.34
C ARG A 191 1.28 -11.17 2.89
N LYS A 192 0.17 -11.29 2.15
CA LYS A 192 0.19 -11.79 0.76
C LYS A 192 0.68 -10.77 -0.26
N ASN A 193 0.40 -9.48 -0.04
CA ASN A 193 0.72 -8.42 -0.99
C ASN A 193 1.98 -7.63 -0.61
N PHE A 194 2.70 -8.04 0.44
CA PHE A 194 3.96 -7.40 0.79
C PHE A 194 4.93 -7.47 -0.41
N PRO A 195 5.56 -6.35 -0.82
CA PRO A 195 6.44 -6.33 -1.99
C PRO A 195 7.59 -7.33 -1.85
N TYR A 196 7.95 -7.95 -2.98
CA TYR A 196 9.12 -8.83 -3.03
C TYR A 196 10.40 -8.02 -2.75
N TYR A 197 11.34 -8.58 -1.99
CA TYR A 197 12.51 -7.85 -1.47
C TYR A 197 13.46 -7.26 -2.54
N LYS A 198 13.37 -7.71 -3.81
CA LYS A 198 14.13 -7.13 -4.94
C LYS A 198 13.37 -6.03 -5.70
N ARG A 199 12.17 -5.66 -5.28
CA ARG A 199 11.43 -4.52 -5.83
C ARG A 199 12.14 -3.21 -5.47
N PRO A 200 11.82 -2.10 -6.15
CA PRO A 200 12.41 -0.81 -5.82
C PRO A 200 12.26 -0.46 -4.33
N SER A 201 13.30 0.11 -3.73
CA SER A 201 13.35 0.44 -2.29
C SER A 201 12.13 1.25 -1.85
N GLY A 202 11.68 2.20 -2.69
CA GLY A 202 10.50 3.03 -2.42
C GLY A 202 9.18 2.26 -2.33
N GLU A 203 9.01 1.15 -3.07
CA GLU A 203 7.80 0.32 -2.96
C GLU A 203 7.78 -0.44 -1.63
N VAL A 204 8.91 -1.04 -1.26
CA VAL A 204 9.07 -1.82 -0.03
C VAL A 204 8.92 -0.90 1.19
N ALA A 205 9.62 0.23 1.18
CA ALA A 205 9.61 1.20 2.26
C ALA A 205 8.26 1.90 2.43
N GLY A 206 7.60 2.28 1.32
CA GLY A 206 6.26 2.87 1.38
C GLY A 206 5.23 1.89 1.95
N TYR A 207 5.32 0.61 1.57
CA TYR A 207 4.47 -0.43 2.14
C TYR A 207 4.74 -0.62 3.64
N LEU A 208 6.02 -0.68 4.06
CA LEU A 208 6.41 -0.77 5.46
C LEU A 208 5.87 0.40 6.28
N TYR A 209 6.04 1.63 5.80
CA TYR A 209 5.53 2.83 6.47
C TYR A 209 4.03 2.76 6.69
N ASN A 210 3.28 2.35 5.66
CA ASN A 210 1.83 2.17 5.77
C ASN A 210 1.47 1.08 6.78
N VAL A 211 2.17 -0.07 6.80
CA VAL A 211 1.95 -1.13 7.80
C VAL A 211 2.21 -0.63 9.22
N LEU A 212 3.31 0.09 9.45
CA LEU A 212 3.63 0.63 10.79
C LEU A 212 2.62 1.69 11.23
N ARG A 213 2.15 2.54 10.32
CA ARG A 213 1.06 3.49 10.60
C ARG A 213 -0.23 2.79 11.02
N MET A 214 -0.46 1.53 10.61
CA MET A 214 -1.60 0.75 11.11
C MET A 214 -1.55 0.48 12.61
N THR A 215 -0.35 0.42 13.20
CA THR A 215 -0.18 0.15 14.63
C THR A 215 -0.74 1.26 15.52
N GLU A 216 -0.84 2.49 15.01
CA GLU A 216 -1.37 3.66 15.73
C GLU A 216 -2.86 3.52 16.04
N TYR A 217 -3.66 3.17 15.03
CA TYR A 217 -5.12 3.04 15.19
C TYR A 217 -5.59 1.60 15.42
N ALA A 218 -4.77 0.60 15.10
CA ALA A 218 -5.08 -0.82 15.29
C ALA A 218 -4.16 -1.47 16.34
N SER A 219 -3.95 -0.76 17.47
CA SER A 219 -2.99 -1.16 18.48
C SER A 219 -3.19 -2.59 19.03
N ILE A 220 -4.42 -3.12 19.04
CA ILE A 220 -4.71 -4.51 19.44
C ILE A 220 -3.90 -5.51 18.60
N TYR A 221 -3.74 -5.23 17.31
CA TYR A 221 -3.07 -6.08 16.32
C TYR A 221 -1.59 -5.72 16.13
N CYS A 222 -1.00 -4.95 17.04
CA CYS A 222 0.38 -4.47 16.90
C CYS A 222 1.39 -5.63 16.87
N ASP A 223 1.15 -6.70 17.63
CA ASP A 223 2.00 -7.90 17.62
C ASP A 223 1.98 -8.60 16.25
N GLU A 224 0.79 -8.78 15.68
CA GLU A 224 0.60 -9.40 14.37
C GLU A 224 1.11 -8.52 13.23
N LEU A 225 1.00 -7.19 13.34
CA LEU A 225 1.57 -6.27 12.36
C LEU A 225 3.10 -6.30 12.40
N LEU A 226 3.70 -6.29 13.60
CA LEU A 226 5.16 -6.37 13.74
C LEU A 226 5.68 -7.76 13.36
N ASP A 227 4.93 -8.84 13.57
CA ASP A 227 5.25 -10.16 13.03
C ASP A 227 5.44 -10.14 11.50
N ILE A 228 4.57 -9.45 10.77
CA ILE A 228 4.71 -9.28 9.31
C ILE A 228 6.00 -8.52 8.97
N VAL A 229 6.30 -7.45 9.73
CA VAL A 229 7.48 -6.61 9.51
C VAL A 229 8.76 -7.41 9.78
N PHE A 230 8.86 -8.09 10.91
CA PHE A 230 10.04 -8.89 11.29
C PHE A 230 10.24 -10.08 10.36
N TYR A 231 9.17 -10.73 9.90
CA TYR A 231 9.28 -11.78 8.89
C TYR A 231 9.93 -11.27 7.59
N HIS A 232 9.50 -10.11 7.08
CA HIS A 232 10.05 -9.55 5.84
C HIS A 232 11.45 -8.96 6.04
N LEU A 233 11.74 -8.37 7.20
CA LEU A 233 13.08 -7.94 7.56
C LEU A 233 14.05 -9.12 7.56
N LEU A 234 13.65 -10.25 8.16
CA LEU A 234 14.48 -11.44 8.18
C LEU A 234 14.79 -11.93 6.77
N GLN A 235 13.80 -11.92 5.87
CA GLN A 235 14.00 -12.28 4.46
C GLN A 235 14.96 -11.31 3.76
N LEU A 236 14.94 -10.02 4.09
CA LEU A 236 15.88 -9.03 3.54
C LEU A 236 17.30 -9.28 4.06
N ASP A 237 17.47 -9.40 5.38
CA ASP A 237 18.76 -9.54 6.05
C ASP A 237 19.49 -10.83 5.64
N VAL A 238 18.81 -11.98 5.66
CA VAL A 238 19.41 -13.28 5.28
C VAL A 238 19.86 -13.30 3.82
N ASN A 239 19.17 -12.56 2.94
CA ASN A 239 19.52 -12.46 1.53
C ASN A 239 20.57 -11.37 1.24
N MET A 240 20.97 -10.58 2.25
CA MET A 240 22.03 -9.58 2.18
C MET A 240 23.07 -9.77 3.29
N PRO A 241 23.88 -10.84 3.24
CA PRO A 241 24.98 -11.03 4.17
C PRO A 241 25.96 -9.86 4.10
N ARG A 242 26.59 -9.55 5.23
CA ARG A 242 27.56 -8.47 5.35
C ARG A 242 28.67 -8.51 4.31
N SER A 243 29.19 -9.71 3.99
CA SER A 243 30.28 -9.86 3.01
C SER A 243 29.89 -9.37 1.62
N VAL A 244 28.65 -9.60 1.19
CA VAL A 244 28.16 -9.16 -0.13
C VAL A 244 28.08 -7.63 -0.19
N ILE A 245 27.70 -7.00 0.92
CA ILE A 245 27.68 -5.54 1.03
C ILE A 245 29.11 -5.01 0.98
N GLU A 246 30.02 -5.57 1.77
CA GLU A 246 31.43 -5.15 1.79
C GLU A 246 32.09 -5.28 0.41
N GLU A 247 31.90 -6.40 -0.30
CA GLU A 247 32.41 -6.62 -1.66
C GLU A 247 31.89 -5.58 -2.67
N THR A 248 30.66 -5.11 -2.51
CA THR A 248 30.02 -4.18 -3.46
C THR A 248 30.32 -2.72 -3.12
N GLU A 249 30.28 -2.38 -1.84
CA GLU A 249 30.45 -1.00 -1.36
C GLU A 249 31.93 -0.62 -1.26
N TYR A 250 32.78 -1.56 -0.83
CA TYR A 250 34.21 -1.37 -0.56
C TYR A 250 35.09 -2.38 -1.32
N PRO A 251 35.00 -2.46 -2.66
CA PRO A 251 35.75 -3.45 -3.45
C PRO A 251 37.28 -3.30 -3.35
N ASP A 252 37.77 -2.12 -2.95
CA ASP A 252 39.19 -1.80 -2.89
C ASP A 252 39.81 -1.95 -1.48
N GLU A 253 39.00 -2.23 -0.43
CA GLU A 253 39.52 -2.40 0.93
C GLU A 253 40.22 -3.75 1.16
N GLU A 254 39.98 -4.77 0.33
CA GLU A 254 40.75 -6.02 0.35
C GLU A 254 42.22 -5.81 -0.02
N MET A 255 42.57 -4.75 -0.77
CA MET A 255 43.96 -4.42 -1.13
C MET A 255 44.67 -3.50 -0.13
N MET A 256 44.03 -3.08 0.97
CA MET A 256 44.67 -2.26 2.00
C MET A 256 45.26 -3.05 3.18
N PHE A 257 45.04 -4.37 3.25
CA PHE A 257 45.64 -5.20 4.31
C PHE A 257 47.01 -5.79 3.96
N GLU A 258 47.51 -5.57 2.73
CA GLU A 258 48.88 -5.88 2.36
C GLU A 258 49.62 -4.61 1.89
N MET A 259 50.69 -4.27 2.65
CA MET A 259 51.87 -3.49 2.23
C MET A 259 52.09 -2.11 2.89
N THR A 260 52.91 -2.16 3.96
CA THR A 260 54.02 -1.26 4.31
C THR A 260 53.77 0.18 4.77
N ASP A 261 54.13 0.40 6.04
CA ASP A 261 54.90 1.54 6.55
C ASP A 261 55.79 2.20 5.48
N THR A 262 55.40 3.38 4.96
CA THR A 262 56.24 4.56 4.65
C THR A 262 55.48 5.62 3.84
N GLY A 263 55.53 6.87 4.31
CA GLY A 263 55.66 8.04 3.42
C GLY A 263 54.39 8.85 3.09
N GLU A 264 54.53 10.15 3.27
CA GLU A 264 53.58 11.24 3.00
C GLU A 264 53.21 11.43 1.51
N GLY A 265 52.04 12.02 1.23
CA GLY A 265 51.63 12.58 -0.08
C GLY A 265 50.14 12.34 -0.37
N GLU A 266 49.25 13.28 -0.05
CA GLU A 266 48.68 14.33 -0.93
C GLU A 266 47.62 13.84 -1.94
N ASP A 267 46.45 14.48 -1.83
CA ASP A 267 45.36 14.65 -2.81
C ASP A 267 44.65 13.42 -3.40
N GLY A 268 43.60 12.99 -2.69
CA GLY A 268 42.45 12.31 -3.28
C GLY A 268 41.22 13.21 -3.19
N GLU A 269 40.73 13.68 -4.34
CA GLU A 269 39.53 14.50 -4.49
C GLU A 269 38.36 13.93 -3.67
N ASN A 270 37.73 14.78 -2.85
CA ASN A 270 36.46 14.50 -2.18
C ASN A 270 35.40 14.15 -3.23
N GLY A 271 35.28 12.87 -3.57
CA GLY A 271 34.09 12.33 -4.19
C GLY A 271 32.94 12.58 -3.22
N GLU A 272 31.91 13.29 -3.68
CA GLU A 272 30.67 13.43 -2.94
C GLU A 272 30.18 12.03 -2.57
N GLU A 273 30.37 11.62 -1.30
CA GLU A 273 29.86 10.36 -0.78
C GLU A 273 28.34 10.39 -0.99
N SER A 274 27.91 9.65 -2.01
CA SER A 274 26.49 9.47 -2.26
C SER A 274 25.93 8.73 -1.05
N ASP A 275 25.00 9.35 -0.33
CA ASP A 275 24.29 8.80 0.85
C ASP A 275 23.35 7.61 0.49
N THR A 276 23.65 6.91 -0.61
CA THR A 276 22.88 5.79 -1.14
C THR A 276 23.83 4.61 -1.36
N MET A 277 23.42 3.43 -0.90
CA MET A 277 24.14 2.18 -1.12
C MET A 277 24.20 1.85 -2.61
N LYS A 278 25.37 1.39 -3.08
CA LYS A 278 25.54 0.89 -4.45
C LYS A 278 24.71 -0.37 -4.70
N HIS A 279 24.54 -1.23 -3.70
CA HIS A 279 23.71 -2.43 -3.83
C HIS A 279 22.21 -2.12 -3.56
N PRO A 280 21.29 -2.32 -4.52
CA PRO A 280 19.89 -1.89 -4.39
C PRO A 280 19.11 -2.58 -3.26
N VAL A 281 19.45 -3.84 -2.94
CA VAL A 281 18.82 -4.54 -1.81
C VAL A 281 19.45 -4.11 -0.48
N ALA A 282 20.71 -3.66 -0.48
CA ALA A 282 21.33 -3.09 0.72
C ALA A 282 20.69 -1.72 1.01
N GLU A 283 20.46 -0.90 -0.02
CA GLU A 283 19.68 0.34 0.09
C GLU A 283 18.27 0.07 0.64
N THR A 284 17.61 -0.99 0.16
CA THR A 284 16.30 -1.39 0.68
C THR A 284 16.36 -1.78 2.15
N LEU A 285 17.39 -2.54 2.57
CA LEU A 285 17.59 -2.94 3.97
C LEU A 285 17.86 -1.72 4.85
N ASP A 286 18.66 -0.77 4.38
CA ASP A 286 18.96 0.47 5.11
C ASP A 286 17.70 1.31 5.35
N TRP A 287 16.90 1.57 4.31
CA TRP A 287 15.61 2.23 4.45
C TRP A 287 14.66 1.49 5.41
N PHE A 288 14.63 0.16 5.33
CA PHE A 288 13.79 -0.67 6.19
C PHE A 288 14.18 -0.53 7.67
N MET A 289 15.49 -0.58 7.95
CA MET A 289 16.04 -0.43 9.29
C MET A 289 15.82 1.00 9.84
N GLU A 290 16.09 2.02 9.03
CA GLU A 290 15.87 3.43 9.38
C GLU A 290 14.41 3.69 9.76
N ILE A 291 13.45 3.19 8.96
CA ILE A 291 12.02 3.34 9.24
C ILE A 291 11.64 2.68 10.57
N ILE A 292 12.18 1.49 10.87
CA ILE A 292 11.90 0.82 12.15
C ILE A 292 12.53 1.56 13.32
N PHE A 293 13.76 2.06 13.19
CA PHE A 293 14.40 2.84 14.24
C PHE A 293 13.62 4.11 14.55
N ASN A 294 13.19 4.84 13.52
CA ASN A 294 12.34 6.03 13.67
C ASN A 294 11.00 5.68 14.35
N TYR A 295 10.38 4.57 13.98
CA TYR A 295 9.16 4.08 14.61
C TYR A 295 9.37 3.75 16.11
N ILE A 296 10.47 3.10 16.46
CA ILE A 296 10.82 2.78 17.85
C ILE A 296 11.04 4.07 18.64
N GLU A 297 11.82 5.00 18.10
CA GLU A 297 12.14 6.26 18.78
C GLU A 297 10.87 7.08 19.07
N GLN A 298 9.97 7.19 18.09
CA GLN A 298 8.69 7.87 18.25
C GLN A 298 7.79 7.18 19.29
N THR A 299 7.71 5.84 19.25
CA THR A 299 6.83 5.08 20.13
C THR A 299 7.32 5.07 21.58
N VAL A 300 8.65 4.99 21.81
CA VAL A 300 9.23 5.00 23.16
C VAL A 300 9.07 6.36 23.86
N LYS A 301 9.01 7.46 23.09
CA LYS A 301 8.73 8.80 23.62
C LYS A 301 7.29 8.94 24.16
N VAL A 302 6.36 8.09 23.73
CA VAL A 302 4.98 8.08 24.23
C VAL A 302 4.90 7.26 25.51
N ASP A 303 4.37 7.88 26.58
CA ASP A 303 4.30 7.26 27.90
C ASP A 303 3.54 5.92 27.87
N GLY A 304 4.10 4.91 28.55
CA GLY A 304 3.59 3.53 28.59
C GLY A 304 3.71 2.71 27.30
N GLN A 305 3.87 3.32 26.12
CA GLN A 305 3.94 2.58 24.84
C GLN A 305 5.30 1.89 24.63
N GLY A 306 6.39 2.50 25.12
CA GLY A 306 7.73 1.90 25.01
C GLY A 306 7.84 0.52 25.68
N ASP A 307 7.25 0.34 26.87
CA ASP A 307 7.31 -0.95 27.59
C ASP A 307 6.51 -2.04 26.87
N ARG A 308 5.40 -1.64 26.23
CA ARG A 308 4.59 -2.52 25.39
C ARG A 308 5.35 -2.91 24.13
N LEU A 309 5.93 -1.93 23.44
CA LEU A 309 6.70 -2.16 22.23
C LEU A 309 7.90 -3.07 22.49
N PHE A 310 8.64 -2.85 23.60
CA PHE A 310 9.76 -3.70 23.99
C PHE A 310 9.34 -5.17 24.12
N LYS A 311 8.21 -5.46 24.78
CA LYS A 311 7.72 -6.85 24.91
C LYS A 311 7.38 -7.47 23.56
N ILE A 312 6.76 -6.71 22.66
CA ILE A 312 6.45 -7.18 21.31
C ILE A 312 7.75 -7.44 20.54
N VAL A 313 8.68 -6.48 20.49
CA VAL A 313 9.97 -6.63 19.82
C VAL A 313 10.76 -7.82 20.36
N LEU A 314 10.75 -8.04 21.68
CA LEU A 314 11.38 -9.21 22.31
C LEU A 314 10.75 -10.53 21.83
N ASN A 315 9.42 -10.59 21.76
CA ASN A 315 8.72 -11.78 21.24
C ASN A 315 9.06 -12.02 19.77
N GLN A 316 9.10 -10.96 18.96
CA GLN A 316 9.44 -11.06 17.54
C GLN A 316 10.92 -11.44 17.33
N PHE A 317 11.82 -10.96 18.19
CA PHE A 317 13.22 -11.39 18.20
C PHE A 317 13.34 -12.89 18.52
N ASP A 318 12.66 -13.37 19.56
CA ASP A 318 12.69 -14.78 19.96
C ASP A 318 12.05 -15.71 18.91
N ALA A 319 11.06 -15.22 18.16
CA ALA A 319 10.34 -15.96 17.13
C ALA A 319 11.07 -16.01 15.78
N HIS A 320 11.66 -14.88 15.34
CA HIS A 320 12.20 -14.72 13.99
C HIS A 320 13.73 -14.65 13.96
N ILE A 321 14.36 -13.82 14.79
CA ILE A 321 15.79 -13.50 14.68
C ILE A 321 16.66 -14.54 15.42
N LEU A 322 16.35 -14.84 16.67
CA LEU A 322 17.13 -15.78 17.50
C LEU A 322 17.30 -17.18 16.88
N PRO A 323 16.28 -17.80 16.23
CA PRO A 323 16.45 -19.10 15.59
C PRO A 323 17.04 -19.01 14.18
N ALA A 324 17.16 -17.82 13.58
CA ALA A 324 17.67 -17.66 12.24
C ALA A 324 19.20 -17.80 12.18
N HIS A 325 19.68 -18.18 11.00
CA HIS A 325 21.10 -18.22 10.67
C HIS A 325 21.41 -17.08 9.69
N ASN A 326 22.64 -16.55 9.75
CA ASN A 326 23.14 -15.52 8.84
C ASN A 326 22.34 -14.20 8.86
N THR A 327 21.93 -13.76 10.04
CA THR A 327 21.39 -12.40 10.25
C THR A 327 22.49 -11.48 10.73
N ASP A 328 22.79 -10.42 9.99
CA ASP A 328 23.87 -9.49 10.30
C ASP A 328 23.33 -8.13 10.79
N HIS A 329 22.11 -7.77 10.39
CA HIS A 329 21.56 -6.42 10.58
C HIS A 329 20.31 -6.41 11.47
N ALA A 330 19.40 -7.38 11.33
CA ALA A 330 18.09 -7.35 11.98
C ALA A 330 18.16 -7.30 13.52
N GLN A 331 19.18 -7.93 14.13
CA GLN A 331 19.41 -7.89 15.58
C GLN A 331 19.59 -6.48 16.15
N PHE A 332 20.02 -5.52 15.34
CA PHE A 332 20.23 -4.15 15.81
C PHE A 332 18.93 -3.47 16.22
N ILE A 333 17.76 -3.95 15.76
CA ILE A 333 16.47 -3.49 16.28
C ILE A 333 16.32 -3.78 17.78
N MET A 334 16.67 -5.00 18.20
CA MET A 334 16.61 -5.40 19.61
C MET A 334 17.63 -4.62 20.44
N PHE A 335 18.86 -4.47 19.93
CA PHE A 335 19.88 -3.66 20.60
C PHE A 335 19.52 -2.18 20.68
N TYR A 336 18.87 -1.63 19.66
CA TYR A 336 18.46 -0.23 19.65
C TYR A 336 17.35 0.03 20.66
N ILE A 337 16.28 -0.78 20.70
CA ILE A 337 15.24 -0.57 21.71
C ILE A 337 15.77 -0.72 23.13
N CYS A 338 16.72 -1.63 23.37
CA CYS A 338 17.38 -1.79 24.68
C CYS A 338 18.18 -0.56 25.12
N SER A 339 18.62 0.32 24.20
CA SER A 339 19.41 1.51 24.58
C SER A 339 18.59 2.58 25.29
N PHE A 340 17.26 2.55 25.18
CA PHE A 340 16.39 3.58 25.76
C PHE A 340 16.17 3.41 27.27
N LYS A 341 16.20 2.18 27.80
CA LYS A 341 16.06 1.90 29.23
C LYS A 341 16.93 0.72 29.64
N LEU A 342 17.71 0.88 30.70
CA LEU A 342 18.55 -0.21 31.24
C LEU A 342 17.72 -1.47 31.58
N SER A 343 16.49 -1.29 32.08
CA SER A 343 15.59 -2.40 32.39
C SER A 343 15.24 -3.26 31.17
N TYR A 344 15.19 -2.68 29.96
CA TYR A 344 14.99 -3.44 28.72
C TYR A 344 16.19 -4.33 28.41
N ALA A 345 17.41 -3.79 28.55
CA ALA A 345 18.63 -4.57 28.37
C ALA A 345 18.73 -5.71 29.40
N GLU A 346 18.44 -5.43 30.68
CA GLU A 346 18.42 -6.44 31.75
C GLU A 346 17.38 -7.54 31.48
N HIS A 347 16.18 -7.17 31.04
CA HIS A 347 15.13 -8.11 30.68
C HIS A 347 15.52 -8.97 29.47
N PHE A 348 16.14 -8.37 28.45
CA PHE A 348 16.62 -9.09 27.27
C PHE A 348 17.69 -10.11 27.64
N ILE A 349 18.72 -9.71 28.40
CA ILE A 349 19.77 -10.61 28.88
C ILE A 349 19.18 -11.73 29.75
N SER A 350 18.22 -11.41 30.62
CA SER A 350 17.52 -12.41 31.43
C SER A 350 16.74 -13.41 30.58
N SER A 351 16.08 -12.96 29.51
CA SER A 351 15.37 -13.83 28.56
C SER A 351 16.33 -14.79 27.86
N LEU A 352 17.44 -14.27 27.33
CA LEU A 352 18.49 -15.08 26.71
C LEU A 352 19.08 -16.09 27.70
N TRP A 353 19.36 -15.68 28.93
CA TRP A 353 19.89 -16.58 29.96
C TRP A 353 18.91 -17.71 30.32
N LYS A 354 17.60 -17.44 30.31
CA LYS A 354 16.58 -18.49 30.45
C LYS A 354 16.63 -19.46 29.28
N ASN A 355 16.82 -18.97 28.05
CA ASN A 355 16.98 -19.83 26.87
C ASN A 355 18.21 -20.73 27.00
N VAL A 356 19.35 -20.21 27.48
CA VAL A 356 20.60 -20.98 27.72
C VAL A 356 20.36 -22.15 28.68
N ASN A 357 19.59 -21.94 29.75
CA ASN A 357 19.32 -22.97 30.75
C ASN A 357 18.16 -23.92 30.38
N ASN A 358 17.46 -23.66 29.27
CA ASN A 358 16.29 -24.44 28.88
C ASN A 358 16.69 -25.65 28.02
N LEU A 359 16.61 -26.85 28.59
CA LEU A 359 16.93 -28.10 27.90
C LEU A 359 15.98 -28.43 26.74
N ASN A 360 14.79 -27.81 26.68
CA ASN A 360 13.84 -28.00 25.58
C ASN A 360 14.16 -27.15 24.35
N LYS A 361 15.08 -26.18 24.45
CA LYS A 361 15.54 -25.38 23.31
C LYS A 361 16.67 -26.12 22.58
N SER A 362 16.75 -25.93 21.26
CA SER A 362 17.81 -26.56 20.45
C SER A 362 19.20 -26.08 20.91
N PRO A 363 20.25 -26.91 20.78
CA PRO A 363 21.62 -26.50 21.10
C PRO A 363 22.04 -25.19 20.40
N ASN A 364 21.65 -25.02 19.12
CA ASN A 364 21.93 -23.82 18.34
C ASN A 364 21.33 -22.56 18.98
N VAL A 365 20.06 -22.61 19.40
CA VAL A 365 19.41 -21.46 20.07
C VAL A 365 20.11 -21.12 21.39
N ARG A 366 20.53 -22.12 22.16
CA ARG A 366 21.27 -21.89 23.42
C ARG A 366 22.63 -21.26 23.17
N GLN A 367 23.38 -21.77 22.19
CA GLN A 367 24.68 -21.21 21.82
C GLN A 367 24.56 -19.78 21.30
N THR A 368 23.59 -19.54 20.42
CA THR A 368 23.31 -18.20 19.86
C THR A 368 22.88 -17.23 20.97
N SER A 369 22.10 -17.70 21.96
CA SER A 369 21.74 -16.90 23.14
C SER A 369 22.98 -16.47 23.94
N VAL A 370 23.96 -17.37 24.15
CA VAL A 370 25.23 -17.00 24.79
C VAL A 370 25.98 -15.96 23.95
N GLY A 371 26.00 -16.13 22.63
CA GLY A 371 26.60 -15.17 21.69
C GLY A 371 25.99 -13.77 21.81
N TYR A 372 24.66 -13.66 21.83
CA TYR A 372 23.97 -12.39 22.02
C TYR A 372 24.25 -11.76 23.37
N ILE A 373 24.28 -12.54 24.47
CA ILE A 373 24.66 -12.03 25.79
C ILE A 373 26.09 -11.46 25.77
N ALA A 374 27.05 -12.22 25.25
CA ALA A 374 28.44 -11.80 25.19
C ALA A 374 28.62 -10.54 24.32
N SER A 375 27.97 -10.49 23.15
CA SER A 375 27.99 -9.33 22.26
C SER A 375 27.39 -8.09 22.93
N MET A 376 26.25 -8.25 23.62
CA MET A 376 25.60 -7.17 24.33
C MET A 376 26.50 -6.60 25.43
N LEU A 377 27.07 -7.45 26.28
CA LEU A 377 27.96 -7.02 27.37
C LEU A 377 29.26 -6.39 26.86
N ALA A 378 29.80 -6.86 25.74
CA ALA A 378 31.05 -6.35 25.19
C ALA A 378 30.89 -5.03 24.41
N ARG A 379 29.76 -4.83 23.71
CA ARG A 379 29.60 -3.74 22.73
C ARG A 379 28.58 -2.68 23.14
N ALA A 380 27.59 -3.00 23.98
CA ALA A 380 26.55 -2.03 24.34
C ALA A 380 27.07 -1.03 25.38
N LYS A 381 27.40 0.19 24.93
CA LYS A 381 27.91 1.28 25.78
C LYS A 381 26.99 1.67 26.94
N TYR A 382 25.70 1.37 26.83
CA TYR A 382 24.67 1.69 27.82
C TYR A 382 24.45 0.58 28.86
N VAL A 383 25.16 -0.54 28.77
CA VAL A 383 25.13 -1.61 29.77
C VAL A 383 26.34 -1.44 30.70
N PRO A 384 26.14 -1.11 31.98
CA PRO A 384 27.26 -0.91 32.90
C PRO A 384 27.93 -2.26 33.23
N LEU A 385 29.21 -2.38 32.89
CA LEU A 385 30.08 -3.43 33.41
C LEU A 385 30.52 -2.99 34.81
N LYS A 386 29.92 -3.59 35.84
CA LYS A 386 30.32 -3.34 37.22
C LYS A 386 31.73 -3.84 37.48
#